data_AF-C0PUI3-F1
#
_entry.id   AF-C0PUI3-F1
#
_cell.length_a   1.000
_cell.length_b   1.000
_cell.length_c   1.000
_cell.angle_alpha   90.00
_cell.angle_beta   90.00
_cell.angle_gamma   90.00
#
_symmetry.space_group_name_H-M   'P 1'
#
loop_
_entity.id
_entity.type
_entity.pdbx_description
1 polymer ?
#
loop_
_entity_poly.entity_id
_entity_poly.type
_entity_poly.pdbx_seq_one_letter_code
_entity_poly.pdbx_strand_id
1 'polypeptide(L)'
;LGRYSYEWVDMNHNFPDLNNIMWDAKENDTETVKTANHYIPIPEYYTKEDAFVTPETRAVISWMQDIPFVLSANLHGGELVVTYPFDCTRDWAPQENTPTADDSFFRWLAMVYASTNLVMANPDRRICHSEDFQQHNNIINGGAWHTVPGSMNDFSYMHTNCFEVTVELSCDKFPHASELPTEWENNKESLLVYMEQVHRGIKGVVRDKMTKKGIADAIVKVEDLDHDIRSAADGDYWRLLNPGEYKVTVWAEGYFPSMRRCSVGTEARPTICDFILIKTPRQRMNEILAKGGRLPQDLQLKLRAMRLRKLRVSTKAINQRRERSRKARGTRSARAPRPLTPLA
;
A
#
# COMPACT_ATOMS: atom_id res chain seq x y z
N LEU A 1 16.62 -27.13 17.76
CA LEU A 1 16.75 -25.83 18.46
C LEU A 1 17.47 -24.88 17.51
N GLY A 2 16.97 -23.66 17.29
CA GLY A 2 17.59 -22.68 16.38
C GLY A 2 16.64 -21.97 15.39
N ARG A 3 15.34 -22.31 15.37
CA ARG A 3 14.33 -21.62 14.54
C ARG A 3 13.95 -20.24 15.08
N TYR A 4 13.78 -20.16 16.40
CA TYR A 4 13.31 -18.95 17.06
C TYR A 4 14.45 -17.96 17.32
N SER A 5 14.11 -16.68 17.46
CA SER A 5 15.02 -15.64 17.93
C SER A 5 15.56 -15.95 19.34
N TYR A 6 16.50 -15.14 19.81
CA TYR A 6 17.01 -15.20 21.18
C TYR A 6 15.89 -15.12 22.24
N GLU A 7 14.80 -14.39 21.92
CA GLU A 7 13.63 -14.19 22.78
C GLU A 7 12.54 -15.27 22.59
N TRP A 8 12.85 -16.35 21.87
CA TRP A 8 11.93 -17.46 21.56
C TRP A 8 10.74 -17.08 20.68
N VAL A 9 10.92 -16.08 19.82
CA VAL A 9 9.90 -15.61 18.88
C VAL A 9 10.17 -16.16 17.48
N ASP A 10 9.11 -16.61 16.80
CA ASP A 10 9.19 -16.96 15.38
C ASP A 10 9.10 -15.68 14.56
N MET A 11 10.21 -15.27 13.94
CA MET A 11 10.29 -14.00 13.22
C MET A 11 9.32 -13.94 12.03
N ASN A 12 8.96 -15.10 11.44
CA ASN A 12 7.97 -15.15 10.35
C ASN A 12 6.51 -15.16 10.84
N HIS A 13 6.29 -14.95 12.14
CA HIS A 13 4.97 -14.67 12.74
C HIS A 13 5.01 -13.36 13.55
N ASN A 14 6.06 -12.55 13.38
CA ASN A 14 6.29 -11.38 14.21
C ASN A 14 6.05 -10.05 13.48
N PHE A 15 5.84 -10.04 12.17
CA PHE A 15 5.45 -8.84 11.43
C PHE A 15 4.01 -8.42 11.79
N PRO A 16 3.64 -7.14 11.64
CA PRO A 16 2.27 -6.74 11.95
C PRO A 16 1.31 -7.41 10.97
N ASP A 17 0.27 -8.04 11.51
CA ASP A 17 -0.80 -8.64 10.71
C ASP A 17 -1.66 -7.52 10.10
N LEU A 18 -1.29 -7.13 8.87
CA LEU A 18 -2.01 -6.13 8.10
C LEU A 18 -3.17 -6.75 7.31
N ASN A 19 -3.23 -8.09 7.19
CA ASN A 19 -4.28 -8.79 6.44
C ASN A 19 -5.63 -8.59 7.13
N ASN A 20 -5.69 -8.89 8.43
CA ASN A 20 -6.91 -8.73 9.23
C ASN A 20 -7.34 -7.26 9.30
N ILE A 21 -6.39 -6.33 9.41
CA ILE A 21 -6.68 -4.89 9.37
C ILE A 21 -7.32 -4.48 8.04
N MET A 22 -6.78 -4.98 6.92
CA MET A 22 -7.34 -4.70 5.59
C MET A 22 -8.74 -5.29 5.44
N TRP A 23 -8.95 -6.54 5.85
CA TRP A 23 -10.22 -7.22 5.69
C TRP A 23 -11.31 -6.62 6.58
N ASP A 24 -11.02 -6.36 7.86
CA ASP A 24 -11.91 -5.66 8.79
C ASP A 24 -12.32 -4.28 8.25
N ALA A 25 -11.36 -3.55 7.67
CA ALA A 25 -11.64 -2.25 7.09
C ALA A 25 -12.51 -2.37 5.82
N LYS A 26 -12.24 -3.36 4.95
CA LYS A 26 -13.03 -3.62 3.74
C LYS A 26 -14.47 -4.05 4.06
N GLU A 27 -14.71 -4.77 5.15
CA GLU A 27 -16.08 -5.09 5.59
C GLU A 27 -16.86 -3.87 6.05
N ASN A 28 -16.14 -2.88 6.60
CA ASN A 28 -16.69 -1.62 7.05
C ASN A 28 -16.64 -0.51 5.97
N ASP A 29 -16.24 -0.84 4.73
CA ASP A 29 -16.14 0.13 3.65
C ASP A 29 -17.51 0.78 3.40
N THR A 30 -17.52 2.10 3.33
CA THR A 30 -18.70 2.88 2.95
C THR A 30 -18.42 3.61 1.65
N GLU A 31 -19.46 4.16 1.00
CA GLU A 31 -19.26 5.02 -0.18
C GLU A 31 -18.32 6.22 0.10
N THR A 32 -18.13 6.61 1.37
CA THR A 32 -17.36 7.79 1.78
C THR A 32 -15.95 7.49 2.32
N VAL A 33 -15.69 6.27 2.78
CA VAL A 33 -14.38 5.86 3.33
C VAL A 33 -14.03 4.53 2.66
N LYS A 34 -13.00 4.56 1.81
CA LYS A 34 -12.44 3.36 1.18
C LYS A 34 -11.15 2.99 1.88
N THR A 35 -11.02 1.71 2.18
CA THR A 35 -9.81 1.12 2.72
C THR A 35 -8.63 1.30 1.76
N ALA A 36 -7.46 1.61 2.31
CA ALA A 36 -6.23 1.67 1.53
C ALA A 36 -5.86 0.26 1.03
N ASN A 37 -5.57 0.13 -0.26
CA ASN A 37 -5.18 -1.14 -0.88
C ASN A 37 -3.65 -1.31 -1.02
N HIS A 38 -2.87 -0.38 -0.44
CA HIS A 38 -1.41 -0.33 -0.44
C HIS A 38 -0.92 0.55 0.72
N TYR A 39 0.31 0.34 1.19
CA TYR A 39 0.90 1.09 2.31
C TYR A 39 -0.04 1.16 3.53
N ILE A 40 -0.60 0.02 3.92
CA ILE A 40 -1.46 -0.09 5.10
C ILE A 40 -0.62 0.31 6.32
N PRO A 41 -1.01 1.32 7.09
CA PRO A 41 -0.15 1.84 8.16
C PRO A 41 0.11 0.78 9.23
N ILE A 42 1.36 0.71 9.70
CA ILE A 42 1.70 -0.12 10.86
C ILE A 42 0.90 0.39 12.07
N PRO A 43 0.22 -0.49 12.82
CA PRO A 43 -0.54 -0.08 13.98
C PRO A 43 0.32 0.61 15.04
N GLU A 44 -0.20 1.65 15.67
CA GLU A 44 0.54 2.43 16.68
C GLU A 44 1.05 1.54 17.83
N TYR A 45 0.27 0.53 18.23
CA TYR A 45 0.67 -0.41 19.28
C TYR A 45 1.95 -1.17 18.92
N TYR A 46 2.22 -1.42 17.65
CA TYR A 46 3.38 -2.18 17.18
C TYR A 46 4.68 -1.37 17.29
N THR A 47 4.56 -0.04 17.29
CA THR A 47 5.70 0.88 17.42
C THR A 47 6.08 1.21 18.87
N LYS A 48 5.31 0.72 19.85
CA LYS A 48 5.61 0.97 21.27
C LYS A 48 6.79 0.14 21.74
N GLU A 49 7.52 0.66 22.74
CA GLU A 49 8.67 -0.02 23.36
C GLU A 49 8.28 -1.35 24.04
N ASP A 50 7.05 -1.44 24.57
CA ASP A 50 6.52 -2.63 25.23
C ASP A 50 5.86 -3.63 24.27
N ALA A 51 5.83 -3.33 22.97
CA ALA A 51 5.29 -4.24 21.97
C ALA A 51 6.21 -5.44 21.79
N PHE A 52 5.61 -6.64 21.72
CA PHE A 52 6.32 -7.91 21.55
C PHE A 52 6.80 -8.09 20.11
N VAL A 53 7.80 -7.29 19.72
CA VAL A 53 8.42 -7.29 18.40
C VAL A 53 9.93 -7.38 18.57
N THR A 54 10.51 -8.41 17.98
CA THR A 54 11.94 -8.71 18.04
C THR A 54 12.76 -7.59 17.39
N PRO A 55 14.01 -7.36 17.86
CA PRO A 55 14.89 -6.37 17.25
C PRO A 55 15.19 -6.68 15.78
N GLU A 56 15.26 -7.94 15.38
CA GLU A 56 15.44 -8.36 13.98
C GLU A 56 14.26 -7.92 13.10
N THR A 57 13.02 -8.20 13.52
CA THR A 57 11.83 -7.75 12.78
C THR A 57 11.77 -6.22 12.68
N ARG A 58 12.08 -5.49 13.76
CA ARG A 58 12.13 -4.01 13.70
C ARG A 58 13.19 -3.49 12.72
N ALA A 59 14.36 -4.11 12.70
CA ALA A 59 15.44 -3.73 11.79
C ALA A 59 15.05 -3.99 10.33
N VAL A 60 14.42 -5.12 10.03
CA VAL A 60 13.95 -5.45 8.68
C VAL A 60 12.83 -4.51 8.23
N ILE A 61 11.86 -4.19 9.10
CA ILE A 61 10.80 -3.21 8.79
C ILE A 61 11.40 -1.84 8.47
N SER A 62 12.35 -1.37 9.27
CA SER A 62 13.05 -0.10 8.99
C SER A 62 13.76 -0.14 7.64
N TRP A 63 14.47 -1.24 7.36
CA TRP A 63 15.19 -1.41 6.09
C TRP A 63 14.25 -1.42 4.88
N MET A 64 13.10 -2.09 5.00
CA MET A 64 12.05 -2.12 3.99
C MET A 64 11.39 -0.75 3.74
N GLN A 65 11.37 0.13 4.74
CA GLN A 65 10.86 1.51 4.62
C GLN A 65 11.89 2.48 4.03
N ASP A 66 13.19 2.21 4.22
CA ASP A 66 14.28 3.08 3.79
C ASP A 66 14.62 2.95 2.30
N ILE A 67 14.41 1.77 1.72
CA ILE A 67 14.74 1.47 0.32
C ILE A 67 13.45 1.15 -0.44
N PRO A 68 13.24 1.72 -1.64
CA PRO A 68 12.08 1.39 -2.47
C PRO A 68 12.27 0.02 -3.14
N PHE A 69 12.26 -1.06 -2.35
CA PHE A 69 12.32 -2.43 -2.85
C PHE A 69 11.15 -2.71 -3.78
N VAL A 70 11.43 -3.39 -4.88
CA VAL A 70 10.45 -3.73 -5.93
C VAL A 70 10.14 -5.22 -5.93
N LEU A 71 11.18 -6.05 -5.77
CA LEU A 71 11.10 -7.51 -5.76
C LEU A 71 12.00 -8.03 -4.64
N SER A 72 11.54 -9.04 -3.91
CA SER A 72 12.25 -9.71 -2.82
C SER A 72 11.93 -11.20 -2.82
N ALA A 73 12.81 -12.00 -2.23
CA ALA A 73 12.51 -13.38 -1.88
C ALA A 73 13.13 -13.68 -0.52
N ASN A 74 12.38 -14.32 0.37
CA ASN A 74 12.89 -14.85 1.61
C ASN A 74 13.10 -16.37 1.46
N LEU A 75 14.19 -16.88 2.03
CA LEU A 75 14.66 -18.23 1.78
C LEU A 75 14.49 -19.09 3.04
N HIS A 76 13.79 -20.20 2.87
CA HIS A 76 13.42 -21.13 3.93
C HIS A 76 13.90 -22.56 3.58
N GLY A 77 13.75 -23.46 4.54
CA GLY A 77 14.00 -24.88 4.35
C GLY A 77 13.03 -25.72 5.16
N GLY A 78 12.83 -26.95 4.71
CA GLY A 78 11.89 -27.92 5.26
C GLY A 78 10.99 -28.52 4.19
N GLU A 79 10.80 -27.81 3.09
CA GLU A 79 10.07 -28.32 1.93
C GLU A 79 10.78 -27.92 0.63
N LEU A 80 10.20 -28.31 -0.50
CA LEU A 80 10.69 -27.97 -1.83
C LEU A 80 9.58 -27.39 -2.71
N VAL A 81 9.26 -26.11 -2.47
CA VAL A 81 8.15 -25.38 -3.08
C VAL A 81 8.40 -23.87 -3.01
N VAL A 82 7.81 -23.09 -3.91
CA VAL A 82 7.77 -21.63 -3.80
C VAL A 82 6.38 -21.18 -3.39
N THR A 83 6.27 -20.52 -2.24
CA THR A 83 5.00 -19.97 -1.76
C THR A 83 4.86 -18.50 -2.12
N TYR A 84 3.65 -18.08 -2.42
CA TYR A 84 3.36 -16.69 -2.77
C TYR A 84 2.13 -16.15 -2.02
N PRO A 85 2.04 -14.82 -1.80
CA PRO A 85 0.98 -14.22 -1.01
C PRO A 85 -0.46 -14.53 -1.49
N PHE A 86 -1.46 -14.40 -0.63
CA PHE A 86 -1.32 -14.18 0.81
C PHE A 86 -0.98 -15.46 1.57
N ASP A 87 -0.18 -15.33 2.63
CA ASP A 87 0.10 -16.39 3.59
C ASP A 87 -1.00 -16.48 4.67
N CYS A 88 -1.64 -15.38 5.03
CA CYS A 88 -2.76 -15.39 5.96
C CYS A 88 -4.06 -15.79 5.25
N THR A 89 -4.88 -16.59 5.92
CA THR A 89 -6.26 -16.93 5.51
C THR A 89 -7.29 -16.03 6.19
N ARG A 90 -8.49 -15.95 5.61
CA ARG A 90 -9.63 -15.29 6.27
C ARG A 90 -10.20 -16.18 7.38
N ASP A 91 -10.82 -15.56 8.37
CA ASP A 91 -11.52 -16.22 9.47
C ASP A 91 -10.70 -17.30 10.21
N TRP A 92 -9.36 -17.19 10.15
CA TRP A 92 -8.42 -18.16 10.74
C TRP A 92 -8.57 -19.58 10.20
N ALA A 93 -9.05 -19.74 8.96
CA ALA A 93 -9.13 -21.04 8.30
C ALA A 93 -7.73 -21.69 8.25
N PRO A 94 -7.55 -22.97 8.61
CA PRO A 94 -6.22 -23.58 8.61
C PRO A 94 -5.55 -23.59 7.23
N GLN A 95 -6.35 -23.79 6.18
CA GLN A 95 -5.94 -23.84 4.78
C GLN A 95 -7.06 -23.27 3.91
N GLU A 96 -6.78 -22.20 3.15
CA GLU A 96 -7.69 -21.63 2.16
C GLU A 96 -6.90 -20.81 1.12
N ASN A 97 -7.20 -21.00 -0.15
CA ASN A 97 -6.58 -20.22 -1.22
C ASN A 97 -7.00 -18.75 -1.12
N THR A 98 -6.05 -17.88 -0.77
CA THR A 98 -6.27 -16.46 -0.46
C THR A 98 -5.47 -15.57 -1.43
N PRO A 99 -5.98 -15.35 -2.66
CA PRO A 99 -5.21 -14.68 -3.70
C PRO A 99 -5.09 -13.16 -3.46
N THR A 100 -3.99 -12.58 -3.93
CA THR A 100 -3.82 -11.12 -3.99
C THR A 100 -4.45 -10.51 -5.26
N ALA A 101 -4.51 -9.18 -5.32
CA ALA A 101 -4.87 -8.48 -6.57
C ALA A 101 -3.88 -8.76 -7.72
N ASP A 102 -2.62 -9.08 -7.39
CA ASP A 102 -1.54 -9.38 -8.32
C ASP A 102 -1.25 -10.90 -8.43
N ASP A 103 -2.22 -11.77 -8.08
CA ASP A 103 -2.07 -13.24 -8.05
C ASP A 103 -1.45 -13.81 -9.34
N SER A 104 -1.92 -13.36 -10.51
CA SER A 104 -1.38 -13.83 -11.80
C SER A 104 0.12 -13.52 -11.98
N PHE A 105 0.60 -12.42 -11.39
CA PHE A 105 2.01 -12.05 -11.45
C PHE A 105 2.82 -12.81 -10.39
N PHE A 106 2.29 -12.99 -9.19
CA PHE A 106 2.92 -13.81 -8.15
C PHE A 106 3.09 -15.28 -8.56
N ARG A 107 2.05 -15.87 -9.17
CA ARG A 107 2.15 -17.22 -9.75
C ARG A 107 3.24 -17.31 -10.80
N TRP A 108 3.36 -16.29 -11.65
CA TRP A 108 4.45 -16.22 -12.63
C TRP A 108 5.83 -16.13 -11.95
N LEU A 109 6.00 -15.23 -10.98
CA LEU A 109 7.26 -15.11 -10.21
C LEU A 109 7.66 -16.42 -9.54
N ALA A 110 6.71 -17.08 -8.87
CA ALA A 110 6.93 -18.36 -8.22
C ALA A 110 7.33 -19.45 -9.23
N MET A 111 6.64 -19.51 -10.37
CA MET A 111 6.96 -20.45 -11.44
C MET A 111 8.36 -20.21 -12.02
N VAL A 112 8.80 -18.97 -12.16
CA VAL A 112 10.14 -18.65 -12.67
C VAL A 112 11.22 -19.30 -11.82
N TYR A 113 11.13 -19.20 -10.50
CA TYR A 113 12.08 -19.86 -9.62
C TYR A 113 11.92 -21.39 -9.67
N ALA A 114 10.68 -21.87 -9.48
CA ALA A 114 10.42 -23.29 -9.30
C ALA A 114 10.72 -24.15 -10.54
N SER A 115 10.51 -23.60 -11.75
CA SER A 115 10.76 -24.30 -13.01
C SER A 115 12.23 -24.31 -13.45
N THR A 116 13.06 -23.43 -12.87
CA THR A 116 14.50 -23.33 -13.19
C THR A 116 15.38 -24.04 -12.16
N ASN A 117 14.83 -24.36 -10.98
CA ASN A 117 15.59 -25.05 -9.94
C ASN A 117 15.71 -26.53 -10.31
N LEU A 118 16.94 -27.06 -10.30
CA LEU A 118 17.24 -28.39 -10.83
C LEU A 118 16.49 -29.51 -10.09
N VAL A 119 16.27 -29.36 -8.78
CA VAL A 119 15.58 -30.37 -7.97
C VAL A 119 14.07 -30.15 -8.04
N MET A 120 13.57 -28.92 -7.87
CA MET A 120 12.13 -28.61 -7.97
C MET A 120 11.56 -28.97 -9.34
N ALA A 121 12.31 -28.78 -10.43
CA ALA A 121 11.85 -29.13 -11.76
C ALA A 121 11.92 -30.64 -12.06
N ASN A 122 12.65 -31.42 -11.25
CA ASN A 122 12.81 -32.85 -11.49
C ASN A 122 11.51 -33.61 -11.14
N PRO A 123 10.89 -34.31 -12.12
CA PRO A 123 9.68 -35.10 -11.89
C PRO A 123 9.96 -36.35 -11.04
N ASP A 124 11.18 -36.88 -11.08
CA ASP A 124 11.57 -38.12 -10.40
C ASP A 124 12.10 -37.87 -8.98
N ARG A 125 12.01 -36.64 -8.47
CA ARG A 125 12.49 -36.31 -7.13
C ARG A 125 11.65 -37.00 -6.06
N ARG A 126 12.27 -37.20 -4.89
CA ARG A 126 11.56 -37.68 -3.70
C ARG A 126 10.75 -36.53 -3.07
N ILE A 127 9.54 -36.84 -2.62
CA ILE A 127 8.73 -35.96 -1.77
C ILE A 127 9.41 -35.78 -0.39
N CYS A 128 9.52 -34.55 0.10
CA CYS A 128 10.14 -34.26 1.39
C CYS A 128 9.33 -34.88 2.54
N HIS A 129 8.05 -34.53 2.64
CA HIS A 129 7.13 -35.00 3.69
C HIS A 129 5.89 -35.69 3.12
N SER A 130 4.70 -35.10 3.32
CA SER A 130 3.41 -35.70 2.97
C SER A 130 2.74 -35.09 1.75
N GLU A 131 3.07 -33.85 1.42
CA GLU A 131 2.42 -33.10 0.35
C GLU A 131 3.23 -33.15 -0.94
N ASP A 132 2.55 -33.48 -2.04
CA ASP A 132 3.17 -33.55 -3.36
C ASP A 132 2.94 -32.26 -4.14
N PHE A 133 3.83 -31.29 -3.96
CA PHE A 133 3.76 -30.01 -4.65
C PHE A 133 3.95 -30.10 -6.16
N GLN A 134 4.37 -31.24 -6.73
CA GLN A 134 4.45 -31.41 -8.19
C GLN A 134 3.07 -31.29 -8.83
N GLN A 135 2.01 -31.66 -8.12
CA GLN A 135 0.61 -31.50 -8.55
C GLN A 135 0.20 -30.04 -8.69
N HIS A 136 0.95 -29.13 -8.07
CA HIS A 136 0.77 -27.69 -8.09
C HIS A 136 1.87 -26.97 -8.88
N ASN A 137 2.62 -27.69 -9.74
CA ASN A 137 3.79 -27.16 -10.46
C ASN A 137 4.87 -26.58 -9.55
N ASN A 138 4.99 -27.11 -8.33
CA ASN A 138 5.96 -26.71 -7.31
C ASN A 138 5.78 -25.27 -6.81
N ILE A 139 4.58 -24.71 -6.96
CA ILE A 139 4.19 -23.42 -6.42
C ILE A 139 2.89 -23.55 -5.64
N ILE A 140 2.69 -22.73 -4.61
CA ILE A 140 1.43 -22.75 -3.86
C ILE A 140 1.14 -21.37 -3.25
N ASN A 141 -0.14 -21.00 -3.14
CA ASN A 141 -0.52 -19.84 -2.35
C ASN A 141 -0.26 -20.17 -0.86
N GLY A 142 0.33 -19.24 -0.09
CA GLY A 142 0.70 -19.51 1.30
C GLY A 142 -0.49 -19.96 2.15
N GLY A 143 -1.60 -19.21 2.11
CA GLY A 143 -2.83 -19.55 2.83
C GLY A 143 -3.43 -20.90 2.40
N ALA A 144 -3.26 -21.31 1.14
CA ALA A 144 -3.70 -22.63 0.67
C ALA A 144 -2.87 -23.77 1.29
N TRP A 145 -1.60 -23.52 1.58
CA TRP A 145 -0.71 -24.51 2.19
C TRP A 145 -0.87 -24.55 3.72
N HIS A 146 -0.70 -23.42 4.40
CA HIS A 146 -1.00 -23.24 5.81
C HIS A 146 -1.01 -21.76 6.16
N THR A 147 -1.96 -21.35 7.01
CA THR A 147 -2.09 -19.95 7.40
C THR A 147 -0.90 -19.48 8.25
N VAL A 148 -0.28 -18.36 7.87
CA VAL A 148 0.81 -17.69 8.61
C VAL A 148 0.47 -16.20 8.80
N PRO A 149 -0.27 -15.84 9.86
CA PRO A 149 -0.51 -14.44 10.19
C PRO A 149 0.80 -13.77 10.66
N GLY A 150 1.00 -12.52 10.24
CA GLY A 150 2.22 -11.77 10.57
C GLY A 150 3.47 -12.27 9.85
N SER A 151 3.31 -12.78 8.62
CA SER A 151 4.44 -13.15 7.75
C SER A 151 5.14 -11.92 7.18
N MET A 152 6.44 -12.06 6.92
CA MET A 152 7.22 -11.01 6.26
C MET A 152 6.75 -10.76 4.82
N ASN A 153 6.34 -11.84 4.15
CA ASN A 153 5.90 -11.85 2.76
C ASN A 153 4.66 -10.97 2.53
N ASP A 154 3.64 -11.18 3.36
CA ASP A 154 2.39 -10.43 3.35
C ASP A 154 2.62 -8.96 3.74
N PHE A 155 3.50 -8.72 4.71
CA PHE A 155 3.91 -7.38 5.12
C PHE A 155 4.58 -6.59 3.99
N SER A 156 5.53 -7.20 3.26
CA SER A 156 6.21 -6.59 2.12
C SER A 156 5.20 -6.06 1.09
N TYR A 157 4.23 -6.89 0.71
CA TYR A 157 3.20 -6.52 -0.27
C TYR A 157 2.22 -5.46 0.23
N MET A 158 1.80 -5.52 1.50
CA MET A 158 0.76 -4.60 2.01
C MET A 158 1.29 -3.26 2.50
N HIS A 159 2.51 -3.22 3.05
CA HIS A 159 3.09 -2.01 3.65
C HIS A 159 4.04 -1.26 2.71
N THR A 160 4.58 -1.92 1.69
CA THR A 160 5.57 -1.34 0.78
C THR A 160 5.16 -1.53 -0.70
N ASN A 161 6.06 -1.20 -1.63
CA ASN A 161 5.90 -1.54 -3.05
C ASN A 161 6.43 -2.95 -3.40
N CYS A 162 7.08 -3.62 -2.44
CA CYS A 162 7.87 -4.81 -2.71
C CYS A 162 7.01 -6.05 -2.86
N PHE A 163 7.19 -6.76 -3.97
CA PHE A 163 6.60 -8.08 -4.15
C PHE A 163 7.59 -9.11 -3.60
N GLU A 164 7.18 -9.84 -2.57
CA GLU A 164 7.98 -10.89 -1.97
C GLU A 164 7.39 -12.28 -2.26
N VAL A 165 8.25 -13.29 -2.28
CA VAL A 165 7.84 -14.70 -2.25
C VAL A 165 8.69 -15.43 -1.21
N THR A 166 8.22 -16.58 -0.75
CA THR A 166 8.98 -17.47 0.14
C THR A 166 9.44 -18.68 -0.67
N VAL A 167 10.74 -18.98 -0.63
CA VAL A 167 11.32 -20.12 -1.34
C VAL A 167 11.76 -21.16 -0.34
N GLU A 168 11.12 -22.32 -0.33
CA GLU A 168 11.57 -23.49 0.43
C GLU A 168 12.61 -24.27 -0.41
N LEU A 169 13.88 -24.16 -0.02
CA LEU A 169 15.02 -24.55 -0.86
C LEU A 169 15.34 -26.05 -0.85
N SER A 170 15.04 -26.74 0.25
CA SER A 170 15.50 -28.09 0.52
C SER A 170 14.65 -28.77 1.60
N CYS A 171 14.48 -30.10 1.49
CA CYS A 171 13.81 -30.90 2.51
C CYS A 171 14.57 -30.87 3.85
N ASP A 172 15.91 -30.92 3.80
CA ASP A 172 16.73 -30.77 4.99
C ASP A 172 16.90 -29.29 5.32
N LYS A 173 16.52 -28.91 6.54
CA LYS A 173 16.64 -27.55 7.05
C LYS A 173 18.08 -27.16 7.34
N PHE A 174 18.94 -28.14 7.61
CA PHE A 174 20.34 -27.92 7.97
C PHE A 174 21.20 -29.02 7.32
N PRO A 175 21.36 -28.98 5.97
CA PRO A 175 22.12 -29.99 5.25
C PRO A 175 23.59 -29.98 5.68
N HIS A 176 24.27 -31.12 5.46
CA HIS A 176 25.68 -31.21 5.81
C HIS A 176 26.53 -30.31 4.89
N ALA A 177 27.65 -29.78 5.40
CA ALA A 177 28.50 -28.85 4.66
C ALA A 177 28.99 -29.39 3.29
N SER A 178 29.08 -30.71 3.15
CA SER A 178 29.44 -31.37 1.88
C SER A 178 28.37 -31.29 0.79
N GLU A 179 27.12 -31.01 1.15
CA GLU A 179 25.97 -30.91 0.23
C GLU A 179 25.80 -29.48 -0.32
N LEU A 180 26.35 -28.47 0.36
CA LEU A 180 26.23 -27.06 0.00
C LEU A 180 26.65 -26.73 -1.45
N PRO A 181 27.73 -27.32 -2.03
CA PRO A 181 28.06 -27.09 -3.44
C PRO A 181 26.96 -27.56 -4.39
N THR A 182 26.29 -28.67 -4.07
CA THR A 182 25.17 -29.18 -4.86
C THR A 182 23.96 -28.28 -4.71
N GLU A 183 23.64 -27.85 -3.48
CA GLU A 183 22.52 -26.92 -3.24
C GLU A 183 22.72 -25.58 -3.95
N TRP A 184 23.96 -25.10 -4.03
CA TRP A 184 24.30 -23.93 -4.83
C TRP A 184 23.99 -24.15 -6.31
N GLU A 185 24.49 -25.21 -6.93
CA GLU A 185 24.23 -25.47 -8.35
C GLU A 185 22.74 -25.72 -8.64
N ASN A 186 21.99 -26.28 -7.69
CA ASN A 186 20.54 -26.47 -7.80
C ASN A 186 19.77 -25.14 -7.88
N ASN A 187 20.23 -24.11 -7.15
CA ASN A 187 19.51 -22.84 -6.97
C ASN A 187 20.08 -21.68 -7.79
N LYS A 188 21.33 -21.77 -8.24
CA LYS A 188 22.06 -20.68 -8.89
C LYS A 188 21.30 -20.05 -10.04
N GLU A 189 20.82 -20.84 -10.99
CA GLU A 189 20.08 -20.31 -12.15
C GLU A 189 18.74 -19.70 -11.72
N SER A 190 18.03 -20.33 -10.79
CA SER A 190 16.77 -19.82 -10.25
C SER A 190 16.92 -18.48 -9.56
N LEU A 191 17.96 -18.31 -8.75
CA LEU A 191 18.27 -17.04 -8.09
C LEU A 191 18.56 -15.94 -9.12
N LEU A 192 19.35 -16.24 -10.15
CA LEU A 192 19.69 -15.28 -11.20
C LEU A 192 18.47 -14.87 -12.01
N VAL A 193 17.72 -15.83 -12.55
CA VAL A 193 16.53 -15.56 -13.36
C VAL A 193 15.45 -14.88 -12.51
N TYR A 194 15.30 -15.24 -11.24
CA TYR A 194 14.37 -14.56 -10.33
C TYR A 194 14.73 -13.08 -10.16
N MET A 195 16.01 -12.75 -9.91
CA MET A 195 16.47 -11.36 -9.81
C MET A 195 16.21 -10.57 -11.09
N GLU A 196 16.34 -11.18 -12.27
CA GLU A 196 16.04 -10.54 -13.55
C GLU A 196 14.56 -10.13 -13.68
N GLN A 197 13.64 -10.76 -12.93
CA GLN A 197 12.21 -10.43 -13.01
C GLN A 197 11.89 -9.03 -12.48
N VAL A 198 12.78 -8.41 -11.69
CA VAL A 198 12.64 -7.01 -11.25
C VAL A 198 12.62 -6.03 -12.42
N HIS A 199 13.06 -6.46 -13.60
CA HIS A 199 13.06 -5.70 -14.84
C HIS A 199 11.85 -5.97 -15.74
N ARG A 200 10.74 -6.49 -15.20
CA ARG A 200 9.46 -6.62 -15.92
C ARG A 200 8.47 -5.51 -15.58
N GLY A 201 7.37 -5.46 -16.33
CA GLY A 201 6.29 -4.50 -16.14
C GLY A 201 6.62 -3.11 -16.70
N ILE A 202 6.22 -2.08 -15.96
CA ILE A 202 6.44 -0.68 -16.33
C ILE A 202 7.29 0.03 -15.27
N LYS A 203 8.08 1.01 -15.71
CA LYS A 203 8.74 1.96 -14.81
C LYS A 203 8.71 3.36 -15.40
N GLY A 204 8.93 4.37 -14.59
CA GLY A 204 8.98 5.75 -15.09
C GLY A 204 9.23 6.75 -13.99
N VAL A 205 9.15 8.02 -14.32
CA VAL A 205 9.25 9.12 -13.37
C VAL A 205 8.00 9.99 -13.42
N VAL A 206 7.41 10.24 -12.27
CA VAL A 206 6.31 11.20 -12.08
C VAL A 206 6.91 12.58 -11.84
N ARG A 207 6.68 13.52 -12.76
CA ARG A 207 7.30 14.85 -12.73
C ARG A 207 6.26 15.97 -12.66
N ASP A 208 6.61 17.04 -11.95
CA ASP A 208 5.85 18.29 -12.01
C ASP A 208 6.08 19.00 -13.36
N LYS A 209 4.99 19.43 -14.01
CA LYS A 209 5.03 20.05 -15.35
C LYS A 209 5.94 21.27 -15.43
N MET A 210 6.00 22.08 -14.38
CA MET A 210 6.68 23.38 -14.37
C MET A 210 8.14 23.27 -13.94
N THR A 211 8.40 22.59 -12.83
CA THR A 211 9.71 22.47 -12.19
C THR A 211 10.54 21.31 -12.72
N LYS A 212 9.90 20.33 -13.39
CA LYS A 212 10.52 19.09 -13.90
C LYS A 212 11.09 18.15 -12.83
N LYS A 213 10.97 18.52 -11.55
CA LYS A 213 11.36 17.70 -10.41
C LYS A 213 10.42 16.50 -10.28
N GLY A 214 10.98 15.42 -9.73
CA GLY A 214 10.22 14.26 -9.28
C GLY A 214 9.17 14.63 -8.25
N ILE A 215 8.07 13.87 -8.25
CA ILE A 215 7.02 13.96 -7.25
C ILE A 215 7.06 12.65 -6.45
N ALA A 216 7.51 12.73 -5.20
CA ALA A 216 7.48 11.61 -4.26
C ALA A 216 6.05 11.27 -3.84
N ASP A 217 5.82 10.03 -3.42
CA ASP A 217 4.56 9.51 -2.89
C ASP A 217 3.36 9.69 -3.85
N ALA A 218 3.62 9.81 -5.14
CA ALA A 218 2.56 9.80 -6.14
C ALA A 218 2.02 8.37 -6.26
N ILE A 219 0.70 8.23 -6.17
CA ILE A 219 0.03 6.95 -6.31
C ILE A 219 -0.07 6.60 -7.78
N VAL A 220 0.46 5.45 -8.16
CA VAL A 220 0.36 4.86 -9.49
C VAL A 220 -0.63 3.70 -9.42
N LYS A 221 -1.80 3.91 -10.02
CA LYS A 221 -2.90 2.97 -10.07
C LYS A 221 -2.99 2.32 -11.44
N VAL A 222 -3.12 1.00 -11.47
CA VAL A 222 -3.43 0.23 -12.68
C VAL A 222 -4.92 -0.11 -12.65
N GLU A 223 -5.63 0.13 -13.76
CA GLU A 223 -7.04 -0.27 -13.89
C GLU A 223 -7.16 -1.80 -13.70
N ASP A 224 -8.21 -2.23 -13.01
CA ASP A 224 -8.52 -3.63 -12.69
C ASP A 224 -7.58 -4.37 -11.71
N LEU A 225 -6.54 -3.72 -11.19
CA LEU A 225 -5.72 -4.24 -10.08
C LEU A 225 -6.01 -3.46 -8.80
N ASP A 226 -6.59 -4.10 -7.79
CA ASP A 226 -6.87 -3.51 -6.47
C ASP A 226 -5.62 -3.51 -5.56
N HIS A 227 -4.52 -2.97 -6.08
CA HIS A 227 -3.29 -2.74 -5.33
C HIS A 227 -2.46 -1.67 -6.05
N ASP A 228 -2.44 -0.44 -5.50
CA ASP A 228 -1.68 0.66 -6.09
C ASP A 228 -0.23 0.68 -5.55
N ILE A 229 0.67 1.45 -6.18
CA ILE A 229 2.05 1.65 -5.68
C ILE A 229 2.35 3.14 -5.50
N ARG A 230 3.46 3.47 -4.83
CA ARG A 230 3.94 4.84 -4.68
C ARG A 230 5.24 5.09 -5.43
N SER A 231 5.42 6.30 -5.96
CA SER A 231 6.73 6.75 -6.41
C SER A 231 7.68 7.01 -5.24
N ALA A 232 8.97 6.72 -5.45
CA ALA A 232 10.03 7.00 -4.51
C ALA A 232 10.39 8.50 -4.48
N ALA A 233 11.41 8.86 -3.68
CA ALA A 233 11.74 10.25 -3.36
C ALA A 233 12.00 11.15 -4.58
N ASP A 234 12.58 10.61 -5.66
CA ASP A 234 12.85 11.32 -6.91
C ASP A 234 11.73 11.17 -7.97
N GLY A 235 10.59 10.63 -7.55
CA GLY A 235 9.39 10.42 -8.36
C GLY A 235 9.47 9.20 -9.29
N ASP A 236 10.56 8.45 -9.24
CA ASP A 236 10.71 7.16 -9.90
C ASP A 236 9.80 6.10 -9.30
N TYR A 237 9.30 5.20 -10.13
CA TYR A 237 8.43 4.12 -9.71
C TYR A 237 8.63 2.88 -10.60
N TRP A 238 8.30 1.72 -10.06
CA TRP A 238 8.35 0.43 -10.75
C TRP A 238 7.09 -0.35 -10.42
N ARG A 239 6.32 -0.72 -11.45
CA ARG A 239 5.14 -1.56 -11.31
C ARG A 239 5.34 -2.84 -12.10
N LEU A 240 5.55 -3.92 -11.37
CA LEU A 240 5.66 -5.25 -11.94
C LEU A 240 4.30 -5.70 -12.49
N LEU A 241 4.30 -6.16 -13.74
CA LEU A 241 3.10 -6.56 -14.49
C LEU A 241 3.46 -7.64 -15.50
N ASN A 242 2.49 -8.50 -15.80
CA ASN A 242 2.56 -9.44 -16.91
C ASN A 242 2.47 -8.70 -18.26
N PRO A 243 2.85 -9.32 -19.39
CA PRO A 243 2.67 -8.72 -20.71
C PRO A 243 1.20 -8.38 -21.00
N GLY A 244 0.95 -7.17 -21.48
CA GLY A 244 -0.41 -6.67 -21.69
C GLY A 244 -0.49 -5.16 -21.88
N GLU A 245 -1.69 -4.66 -22.18
CA GLU A 245 -1.96 -3.22 -22.22
C GLU A 245 -2.73 -2.79 -20.96
N TYR A 246 -2.21 -1.78 -20.28
CA TYR A 246 -2.74 -1.32 -19.01
C TYR A 246 -3.08 0.16 -19.08
N LYS A 247 -4.25 0.53 -18.53
CA LYS A 247 -4.59 1.93 -18.32
C LYS A 247 -4.13 2.33 -16.92
N VAL A 248 -3.17 3.24 -16.88
CA VAL A 248 -2.48 3.65 -15.67
C VAL A 248 -2.89 5.08 -15.34
N THR A 249 -3.32 5.29 -14.10
CA THR A 249 -3.67 6.61 -13.56
C THR A 249 -2.71 6.97 -12.45
N VAL A 250 -2.10 8.14 -12.55
CA VAL A 250 -1.19 8.67 -11.54
C VAL A 250 -1.83 9.88 -10.87
N TRP A 251 -1.80 9.89 -9.54
CA TRP A 251 -2.32 10.97 -8.72
C TRP A 251 -1.32 11.32 -7.62
N ALA A 252 -1.29 12.59 -7.22
CA ALA A 252 -0.52 13.06 -6.08
C ALA A 252 -1.26 14.24 -5.42
N GLU A 253 -1.08 14.42 -4.11
CA GLU A 253 -1.72 15.52 -3.38
C GLU A 253 -1.34 16.88 -3.97
N GLY A 254 -2.34 17.73 -4.22
CA GLY A 254 -2.13 19.06 -4.79
C GLY A 254 -1.96 19.09 -6.30
N TYR A 255 -2.03 17.96 -7.00
CA TYR A 255 -1.96 17.83 -8.45
C TYR A 255 -3.28 17.34 -9.07
N PHE A 256 -3.50 17.64 -10.34
CA PHE A 256 -4.53 16.96 -11.14
C PHE A 256 -4.03 15.57 -11.55
N PRO A 257 -4.89 14.53 -11.48
CA PRO A 257 -4.51 13.20 -11.92
C PRO A 257 -4.22 13.17 -13.41
N SER A 258 -3.31 12.28 -13.82
CA SER A 258 -2.98 12.03 -15.22
C SER A 258 -3.21 10.56 -15.53
N MET A 259 -3.70 10.27 -16.73
CA MET A 259 -4.03 8.93 -17.16
C MET A 259 -3.44 8.65 -18.53
N ARG A 260 -2.84 7.46 -18.68
CA ARG A 260 -2.21 7.02 -19.93
C ARG A 260 -2.39 5.51 -20.09
N ARG A 261 -2.28 5.02 -21.33
CA ARG A 261 -2.09 3.59 -21.59
C ARG A 261 -0.59 3.30 -21.64
N CYS A 262 -0.16 2.27 -20.92
CA CYS A 262 1.20 1.74 -20.95
C CYS A 262 1.13 0.28 -21.41
N SER A 263 2.00 -0.13 -22.31
CA SER A 263 2.09 -1.53 -22.78
C SER A 263 3.30 -2.22 -22.17
N VAL A 264 3.13 -3.47 -21.76
CA VAL A 264 4.21 -4.33 -21.25
C VAL A 264 4.50 -5.38 -22.30
N GLY A 265 5.76 -5.40 -22.77
CA GLY A 265 6.23 -6.38 -23.75
C GLY A 265 6.50 -7.75 -23.14
N THR A 266 6.80 -8.72 -23.98
CA THR A 266 7.23 -10.08 -23.55
C THR A 266 8.71 -10.13 -23.15
N GLU A 267 9.52 -9.20 -23.65
CA GLU A 267 10.93 -9.07 -23.32
C GLU A 267 11.14 -8.84 -21.81
N ALA A 268 12.26 -9.33 -21.27
CA ALA A 268 12.68 -9.10 -19.89
C ALA A 268 13.25 -7.69 -19.70
N ARG A 269 12.50 -6.67 -20.14
CA ARG A 269 12.84 -5.25 -20.01
C ARG A 269 11.59 -4.46 -19.64
N PRO A 270 11.70 -3.46 -18.75
CA PRO A 270 10.53 -2.72 -18.32
C PRO A 270 10.22 -1.64 -19.35
N THR A 271 8.94 -1.45 -19.64
CA THR A 271 8.51 -0.35 -20.52
C THR A 271 8.56 0.97 -19.76
N ILE A 272 9.17 1.99 -20.35
CA ILE A 272 9.19 3.34 -19.79
C ILE A 272 7.81 4.01 -19.97
N CYS A 273 7.15 4.40 -18.88
CA CYS A 273 5.87 5.09 -18.91
C CYS A 273 5.88 6.33 -17.99
N ASP A 274 6.51 7.43 -18.43
CA ASP A 274 6.62 8.63 -17.60
C ASP A 274 5.27 9.38 -17.43
N PHE A 275 5.12 10.10 -16.32
CA PHE A 275 3.95 10.92 -16.05
C PHE A 275 4.32 12.38 -15.76
N ILE A 276 3.51 13.29 -16.26
CA ILE A 276 3.65 14.72 -15.98
C ILE A 276 2.36 15.21 -15.31
N LEU A 277 2.49 15.66 -14.07
CA LEU A 277 1.37 16.17 -13.29
C LEU A 277 1.36 17.70 -13.26
N ILE A 278 0.14 18.27 -13.16
CA ILE A 278 -0.08 19.71 -13.13
C ILE A 278 -0.61 20.10 -11.75
N LYS A 279 0.10 20.98 -11.04
CA LYS A 279 -0.39 21.53 -9.76
C LYS A 279 -1.76 22.18 -9.91
N THR A 280 -2.64 21.88 -8.98
CA THR A 280 -3.93 22.53 -8.83
C THR A 280 -3.77 24.02 -8.54
N PRO A 281 -4.78 24.86 -8.88
CA PRO A 281 -4.74 26.28 -8.55
C PRO A 281 -4.55 26.55 -7.04
N ARG A 282 -5.16 25.71 -6.19
CA ARG A 282 -5.03 25.78 -4.73
C ARG A 282 -3.59 25.53 -4.29
N GLN A 283 -2.94 24.50 -4.82
CA GLN A 283 -1.55 24.19 -4.45
C GLN A 283 -0.59 25.29 -4.92
N ARG A 284 -0.74 25.78 -6.15
CA ARG A 284 0.05 26.93 -6.66
C ARG A 284 -0.11 28.16 -5.78
N MET A 285 -1.32 28.42 -5.32
CA MET A 285 -1.62 29.53 -4.43
C MET A 285 -0.90 29.40 -3.07
N ASN A 286 -0.96 28.21 -2.46
CA ASN A 286 -0.28 27.93 -1.20
C ASN A 286 1.24 28.18 -1.32
N GLU A 287 1.85 27.74 -2.44
CA GLU A 287 3.29 27.93 -2.68
C GLU A 287 3.68 29.39 -2.89
N ILE A 288 2.86 30.18 -3.60
CA ILE A 288 3.10 31.61 -3.78
C ILE A 288 3.08 32.31 -2.42
N LEU A 289 2.08 32.00 -1.58
CA LEU A 289 1.95 32.58 -0.24
C LEU A 289 3.12 32.17 0.67
N ALA A 290 3.54 30.90 0.63
CA ALA A 290 4.67 30.40 1.41
C ALA A 290 6.00 31.09 1.04
N LYS A 291 6.18 31.48 -0.23
CA LYS A 291 7.36 32.23 -0.71
C LYS A 291 7.26 33.74 -0.49
N GLY A 292 6.27 34.23 0.26
CA GLY A 292 6.04 35.67 0.48
C GLY A 292 5.55 36.42 -0.76
N GLY A 293 5.16 35.70 -1.82
CA GLY A 293 4.65 36.27 -3.04
C GLY A 293 3.23 36.81 -2.89
N ARG A 294 2.89 37.84 -3.66
CA ARG A 294 1.51 38.35 -3.73
C ARG A 294 0.70 37.50 -4.70
N LEU A 295 -0.53 37.17 -4.29
CA LEU A 295 -1.49 36.46 -5.13
C LEU A 295 -1.74 37.23 -6.44
N PRO A 296 -2.06 36.54 -7.56
CA PRO A 296 -2.52 37.18 -8.78
C PRO A 296 -3.66 38.18 -8.53
N GLN A 297 -3.65 39.32 -9.23
CA GLN A 297 -4.55 40.45 -8.95
C GLN A 297 -6.03 40.09 -9.12
N ASP A 298 -6.35 39.25 -10.09
CA ASP A 298 -7.68 38.69 -10.33
C ASP A 298 -8.19 37.85 -9.15
N LEU A 299 -7.33 37.04 -8.54
CA LEU A 299 -7.64 36.26 -7.34
C LEU A 299 -7.79 37.12 -6.09
N GLN A 300 -6.96 38.16 -5.94
CA GLN A 300 -7.11 39.13 -4.86
C GLN A 300 -8.48 39.82 -4.95
N LEU A 301 -8.91 40.20 -6.15
CA LEU A 301 -10.22 40.79 -6.40
C LEU A 301 -11.36 39.82 -6.07
N LYS A 302 -11.27 38.55 -6.49
CA LYS A 302 -12.25 37.51 -6.14
C LYS A 302 -12.35 37.26 -4.63
N LEU A 303 -11.21 37.17 -3.94
CA LEU A 303 -11.16 37.02 -2.48
C LEU A 303 -11.77 38.23 -1.76
N ARG A 304 -11.49 39.45 -2.24
CA ARG A 304 -12.07 40.69 -1.70
C ARG A 304 -13.58 40.72 -1.89
N ALA A 305 -14.08 40.33 -3.06
CA ALA A 305 -15.51 40.21 -3.34
C ALA A 305 -16.20 39.16 -2.44
N MET A 306 -15.58 37.99 -2.24
CA MET A 306 -16.10 36.97 -1.33
C MET A 306 -16.12 37.44 0.13
N ARG A 307 -15.07 38.12 0.61
CA ARG A 307 -15.03 38.71 1.95
C ARG A 307 -16.13 39.74 2.14
N LEU A 308 -16.32 40.64 1.18
CA LEU A 308 -17.41 41.62 1.20
C LEU A 308 -18.80 40.96 1.21
N ARG A 309 -18.98 39.86 0.46
CA ARG A 309 -20.24 39.10 0.48
C ARG A 309 -20.49 38.44 1.83
N LYS A 310 -19.50 37.78 2.43
CA LYS A 310 -19.60 37.22 3.80
C LYS A 310 -19.91 38.31 4.82
N LEU A 311 -19.25 39.46 4.72
CA LEU A 311 -19.49 40.60 5.60
C LEU A 311 -20.93 41.08 5.49
N ARG A 312 -21.45 41.29 4.27
CA ARG A 312 -22.85 41.69 4.03
C ARG A 312 -23.85 40.69 4.62
N VAL A 313 -23.60 39.39 4.47
CA VAL A 313 -24.46 38.34 5.06
C VAL A 313 -24.44 38.40 6.58
N SER A 314 -23.25 38.52 7.19
CA SER A 314 -23.10 38.65 8.64
C SER A 314 -23.77 39.92 9.17
N THR A 315 -23.55 41.07 8.53
CA THR A 315 -24.19 42.34 8.90
C THR A 315 -25.72 42.26 8.77
N LYS A 316 -26.24 41.64 7.71
CA LYS A 316 -27.69 41.42 7.54
C LYS A 316 -28.27 40.57 8.67
N ALA A 317 -27.58 39.49 9.05
CA ALA A 317 -28.00 38.63 10.17
C ALA A 317 -27.98 39.37 11.52
N ILE A 318 -26.95 40.18 11.77
CA ILE A 318 -26.85 41.02 12.97
C ILE A 318 -27.98 42.05 13.01
N ASN A 319 -28.26 42.73 11.90
CA ASN A 319 -29.32 43.72 11.81
C ASN A 319 -30.71 43.10 12.03
N GLN A 320 -30.98 41.92 11.45
CA GLN A 320 -32.21 41.18 11.70
C GLN A 320 -32.36 40.76 13.17
N ARG A 321 -31.28 40.34 13.85
CA ARG A 321 -31.30 40.06 15.30
C ARG A 321 -31.60 41.30 16.13
N ARG A 322 -31.03 42.46 15.76
CA ARG A 322 -31.30 43.75 16.42
C ARG A 322 -32.74 44.21 16.23
N GLU A 323 -33.31 44.06 15.04
CA GLU A 323 -34.72 44.38 14.77
C GLU A 323 -35.68 43.48 15.55
N ARG A 324 -35.42 42.17 15.61
CA ARG A 324 -36.22 41.24 16.42
C ARG A 324 -36.17 41.62 17.91
N SER A 325 -35.00 41.99 18.41
CA SER A 325 -34.82 42.45 19.80
C SER A 325 -35.53 43.78 20.09
N ARG A 326 -35.53 44.72 19.14
CA ARG A 326 -36.30 45.98 19.23
C ARG A 326 -37.80 45.74 19.23
N LYS A 327 -38.31 44.87 18.34
CA LYS A 327 -39.73 44.47 18.33
C LYS A 327 -40.15 43.80 19.64
N ALA A 328 -39.31 42.93 20.21
CA ALA A 328 -39.55 42.29 21.50
C ALA A 328 -39.53 43.26 22.70
N ARG A 329 -38.71 44.34 22.64
CA ARG A 329 -38.74 45.42 23.65
C ARG A 329 -39.96 46.32 23.49
N GLY A 330 -40.39 46.62 22.26
CA GLY A 330 -41.60 47.39 21.97
C GLY A 330 -42.88 46.70 22.43
N THR A 331 -42.98 45.37 22.29
CA THR A 331 -44.14 44.60 22.77
C THR A 331 -44.19 44.44 24.29
N ARG A 332 -43.05 44.51 25.01
CA ARG A 332 -43.03 44.55 26.49
C ARG A 332 -43.48 45.90 27.08
N SER A 333 -43.34 47.01 26.34
CA SER A 333 -43.79 48.34 26.79
C SER A 333 -45.30 48.54 26.63
N ALA A 334 -46.01 47.67 25.91
CA ALA A 334 -47.43 47.83 25.56
C ALA A 334 -48.38 46.98 26.43
N ARG A 335 -47.91 46.38 27.53
CA ARG A 335 -48.74 45.50 28.37
C ARG A 335 -48.53 45.75 29.88
N ALA A 336 -49.17 46.81 30.38
CA ALA A 336 -49.88 46.88 31.68
C ALA A 336 -50.50 48.29 31.85
N PRO A 337 -51.80 48.37 32.21
CA PRO A 337 -52.11 48.66 33.61
C PRO A 337 -52.90 47.53 34.28
N ARG A 338 -52.65 47.36 35.58
CA ARG A 338 -53.38 46.46 36.48
C ARG A 338 -54.85 46.89 36.61
N PRO A 339 -55.83 45.95 36.67
CA PRO A 339 -57.16 46.26 37.15
C PRO A 339 -57.17 46.33 38.68
N LEU A 340 -57.81 47.36 39.21
CA LEU A 340 -58.25 47.48 40.59
C LEU A 340 -59.45 46.54 40.82
N THR A 341 -59.38 45.71 41.86
CA THR A 341 -60.55 45.03 42.43
C THR A 341 -61.15 45.89 43.56
N PRO A 342 -62.48 46.01 43.68
CA PRO A 342 -63.12 46.81 44.73
C PRO A 342 -63.33 46.03 46.03
N LEU A 343 -63.39 46.76 47.14
CA LEU A 343 -63.89 46.31 48.44
C LEU A 343 -65.41 46.11 48.40
N ALA A 344 -65.86 44.91 48.78
CA ALA A 344 -66.93 44.62 49.74
C ALA A 344 -66.98 43.11 49.99
#